data_AF-A0AAV0E6G9-F1
#
_entry.id   AF-A0AAV0E6G9-F1
#
_cell.length_a   1.000
_cell.length_b   1.000
_cell.length_c   1.000
_cell.angle_alpha   90.00
_cell.angle_beta   90.00
_cell.angle_gamma   90.00
#
_symmetry.space_group_name_H-M   'P 1'
#
loop_
_entity.id
_entity.type
_entity.pdbx_description
1 polymer ?
#
loop_
_entity_poly.entity_id
_entity_poly.type
_entity_poly.pdbx_seq_one_letter_code
_entity_poly.pdbx_strand_id
1 'polypeptide(L)'
;MDSEASTADKDGAAHVVTSSRKKQKAEMEKRKCEKAPKRIHKAEREKQKRDNVNTLFSDLAKVLEPSGHDYGKACMLRETIRLVGELISQVDSLKKENTALTSESHYMSIEKDELKEEKHALEAHIESLQAEIDEKMHSQNTNIHYCHQAPDITSLPDDNLTSSTAAVLVVPLLNDNSGVEREEAAHNL
;
A
#
# COMPACT_ATOMS: atom_id res chain seq x y z
N MET A 1 -27.16 -35.79 3.46
CA MET A 1 -27.65 -37.02 4.11
C MET A 1 -27.96 -38.02 3.01
N ASP A 2 -27.83 -39.32 3.27
CA ASP A 2 -27.76 -40.47 2.34
C ASP A 2 -26.30 -40.98 2.25
N SER A 3 -25.73 -41.59 3.28
CA SER A 3 -26.01 -42.89 3.94
C SER A 3 -25.56 -44.12 3.14
N GLU A 4 -24.93 -45.02 3.89
CA GLU A 4 -24.05 -46.11 3.50
C GLU A 4 -24.75 -47.40 3.04
N ALA A 5 -23.89 -48.30 2.52
CA ALA A 5 -23.87 -49.75 2.75
C ALA A 5 -24.88 -50.65 2.02
N SER A 6 -24.40 -51.71 1.38
CA SER A 6 -24.21 -53.03 2.03
C SER A 6 -24.41 -54.24 1.09
N THR A 7 -23.81 -55.37 1.51
CA THR A 7 -24.09 -56.80 1.19
C THR A 7 -23.72 -57.31 -0.22
N ALA A 8 -22.89 -58.34 -0.43
CA ALA A 8 -22.66 -59.68 0.18
C ALA A 8 -23.57 -60.80 -0.38
N ASP A 9 -22.97 -62.01 -0.41
CA ASP A 9 -23.52 -63.36 -0.71
C ASP A 9 -23.64 -63.79 -2.18
N LYS A 10 -23.54 -65.08 -2.57
CA LYS A 10 -22.79 -66.30 -2.16
C LYS A 10 -23.18 -67.37 -3.22
N ASP A 11 -22.72 -68.60 -3.02
CA ASP A 11 -23.03 -69.86 -3.75
C ASP A 11 -22.05 -70.19 -4.89
N GLY A 12 -21.39 -71.34 -4.94
CA GLY A 12 -21.59 -72.63 -4.27
C GLY A 12 -21.82 -73.71 -5.32
N ALA A 13 -20.79 -74.51 -5.65
CA ALA A 13 -21.01 -75.81 -6.32
C ALA A 13 -19.77 -76.72 -6.33
N ALA A 14 -19.96 -77.89 -5.71
CA ALA A 14 -19.55 -79.22 -6.14
C ALA A 14 -18.06 -79.62 -6.15
N HIS A 15 -17.75 -80.43 -5.13
CA HIS A 15 -16.66 -81.38 -5.01
C HIS A 15 -17.00 -82.69 -5.76
N VAL A 16 -16.19 -83.07 -6.77
CA VAL A 16 -16.19 -84.42 -7.40
C VAL A 16 -14.75 -84.91 -7.57
N VAL A 17 -14.28 -85.64 -6.55
CA VAL A 17 -13.74 -87.01 -6.59
C VAL A 17 -12.98 -87.50 -7.85
N THR A 18 -11.78 -88.03 -7.54
CA THR A 18 -11.01 -89.15 -8.15
C THR A 18 -9.95 -88.97 -9.25
N SER A 19 -8.77 -89.50 -8.90
CA SER A 19 -7.95 -90.48 -9.65
C SER A 19 -6.58 -90.04 -10.17
N SER A 20 -5.57 -90.58 -9.47
CA SER A 20 -4.18 -90.78 -9.90
C SER A 20 -4.04 -91.41 -11.28
N ARG A 21 -3.11 -90.90 -12.12
CA ARG A 21 -2.04 -91.70 -12.78
C ARG A 21 -1.15 -90.86 -13.73
N LYS A 22 0.16 -91.06 -13.54
CA LYS A 22 1.25 -91.15 -14.54
C LYS A 22 1.54 -89.94 -15.45
N LYS A 23 2.57 -89.19 -15.06
CA LYS A 23 3.87 -89.05 -15.75
C LYS A 23 3.84 -89.19 -17.29
N GLN A 24 3.80 -88.06 -18.00
CA GLN A 24 4.49 -87.92 -19.28
C GLN A 24 5.20 -86.56 -19.35
N LYS A 25 6.52 -86.64 -19.47
CA LYS A 25 7.44 -85.55 -19.78
C LYS A 25 7.33 -85.32 -21.28
N ALA A 26 6.81 -84.16 -21.69
CA ALA A 26 6.99 -83.62 -23.04
C ALA A 26 7.34 -82.14 -22.90
N GLU A 27 8.60 -81.88 -23.20
CA GLU A 27 9.26 -80.60 -23.25
C GLU A 27 9.05 -80.02 -24.65
N MET A 28 8.28 -78.93 -24.77
CA MET A 28 8.51 -77.93 -25.82
C MET A 28 7.79 -76.63 -25.46
N GLU A 29 8.59 -75.57 -25.40
CA GLU A 29 8.20 -74.16 -25.37
C GLU A 29 7.20 -73.73 -24.30
N LYS A 30 7.78 -73.53 -23.11
CA LYS A 30 7.34 -72.50 -22.17
C LYS A 30 7.20 -71.19 -22.96
N ARG A 31 5.98 -70.89 -23.46
CA ARG A 31 5.57 -69.54 -23.80
C ARG A 31 5.73 -68.73 -22.52
N LYS A 32 6.91 -68.16 -22.39
CA LYS A 32 7.24 -67.17 -21.39
C LYS A 32 6.39 -65.98 -21.80
N CYS A 33 5.14 -65.98 -21.34
CA CYS A 33 4.48 -64.74 -21.01
C CYS A 33 5.39 -64.13 -19.93
N GLU A 34 6.42 -63.42 -20.40
CA GLU A 34 7.23 -62.53 -19.62
C GLU A 34 6.27 -61.47 -19.14
N LYS A 35 5.57 -61.80 -18.06
CA LYS A 35 4.96 -60.81 -17.18
C LYS A 35 6.15 -59.99 -16.71
N ALA A 36 6.48 -58.94 -17.46
CA ALA A 36 7.42 -57.93 -17.02
C ALA A 36 7.01 -57.62 -15.58
N PRO A 37 7.93 -57.71 -14.61
CA PRO A 37 7.53 -57.93 -13.23
C PRO A 37 6.74 -56.70 -12.81
N LYS A 38 5.45 -56.85 -12.54
CA LYS A 38 4.55 -55.74 -12.13
C LYS A 38 5.17 -54.90 -11.00
N ARG A 39 6.07 -55.51 -10.23
CA ARG A 39 6.89 -54.91 -9.17
C ARG A 39 7.92 -53.89 -9.67
N ILE A 40 8.60 -54.12 -10.80
CA ILE A 40 9.57 -53.16 -11.38
C ILE A 40 8.84 -51.90 -11.84
N HIS A 41 7.71 -52.06 -12.54
CA HIS A 41 6.86 -50.94 -12.95
C HIS A 41 6.30 -50.16 -11.76
N LYS A 42 6.01 -50.85 -10.65
CA LYS A 42 5.59 -50.20 -9.40
C LYS A 42 6.75 -49.42 -8.74
N ALA A 43 7.94 -49.99 -8.70
CA ALA A 43 9.12 -49.35 -8.12
C ALA A 43 9.56 -48.12 -8.92
N GLU A 44 9.54 -48.20 -10.25
CA GLU A 44 9.86 -47.08 -11.14
C GLU A 44 8.86 -45.94 -10.98
N ARG A 45 7.56 -46.24 -10.99
CA ARG A 45 6.52 -45.25 -10.74
C ARG A 45 6.69 -44.56 -9.38
N GLU A 46 7.03 -45.32 -8.33
CA GLU A 46 7.27 -44.76 -7.00
C GLU A 46 8.57 -43.94 -6.94
N LYS A 47 9.63 -44.36 -7.64
CA LYS A 47 10.85 -43.56 -7.78
C LYS A 47 10.51 -42.21 -8.39
N GLN A 48 9.79 -42.19 -9.51
CA GLN A 48 9.41 -40.94 -10.15
C GLN A 48 8.53 -40.07 -9.26
N LYS A 49 7.61 -40.67 -8.49
CA LYS A 49 6.83 -39.93 -7.49
C LYS A 49 7.73 -39.28 -6.43
N ARG A 50 8.72 -40.00 -5.90
CA ARG A 50 9.66 -39.47 -4.90
C ARG A 50 10.58 -38.40 -5.49
N ASP A 51 11.07 -38.60 -6.71
CA ASP A 51 11.91 -37.65 -7.42
C ASP A 51 11.15 -36.33 -7.62
N ASN A 52 9.89 -36.38 -8.07
CA ASN A 52 9.04 -35.19 -8.20
C ASN A 52 8.87 -34.45 -6.86
N VAL A 53 8.60 -35.15 -5.76
CA VAL A 53 8.47 -34.53 -4.43
C VAL A 53 9.81 -33.95 -3.95
N ASN A 54 10.92 -34.62 -4.23
CA ASN A 54 12.25 -34.10 -3.89
C ASN A 54 12.58 -32.83 -4.67
N THR A 55 12.20 -32.74 -5.96
CA THR A 55 12.30 -31.50 -6.74
C THR A 55 11.56 -30.36 -6.05
N LEU A 56 10.32 -30.58 -5.58
CA LEU A 56 9.56 -29.56 -4.85
C LEU A 56 10.27 -29.12 -3.56
N PHE A 57 10.85 -30.06 -2.80
CA PHE A 57 11.65 -29.71 -1.61
C PHE A 57 12.91 -28.92 -1.97
N SER A 58 13.59 -29.27 -3.06
CA SER A 58 14.76 -28.53 -3.54
C SER A 58 14.39 -27.11 -3.98
N ASP A 59 13.25 -26.92 -4.65
CA ASP A 59 12.79 -25.59 -5.05
C ASP A 59 12.35 -24.76 -3.84
N LEU A 60 11.66 -25.37 -2.89
CA LEU A 60 11.33 -24.73 -1.61
C LEU A 60 12.58 -24.30 -0.85
N ALA A 61 13.62 -25.14 -0.82
CA ALA A 61 14.89 -24.84 -0.18
C ALA A 61 15.69 -23.72 -0.87
N LYS A 62 15.43 -23.41 -2.14
CA LYS A 62 16.02 -22.24 -2.81
C LYS A 62 15.31 -20.94 -2.43
N VAL A 63 14.00 -21.03 -2.20
CA VAL A 63 13.16 -19.88 -1.82
C VAL A 63 13.36 -19.52 -0.36
N LEU A 64 13.46 -20.53 0.51
CA LEU A 64 13.98 -20.36 1.86
C LEU A 64 15.45 -19.98 1.73
N GLU A 65 15.78 -18.71 1.99
CA GLU A 65 17.12 -18.13 1.87
C GLU A 65 18.22 -19.14 2.24
N PRO A 66 19.30 -19.27 1.45
CA PRO A 66 20.29 -20.34 1.63
C PRO A 66 21.12 -20.08 2.87
N SER A 67 20.57 -20.36 4.05
CA SER A 67 21.21 -20.18 5.35
C SER A 67 22.36 -21.19 5.59
N GLY A 68 22.82 -21.87 4.55
CA GLY A 68 23.98 -22.75 4.57
C GLY A 68 23.83 -24.01 5.43
N HIS A 69 22.66 -24.23 6.05
CA HIS A 69 22.40 -25.38 6.89
C HIS A 69 21.48 -26.38 6.19
N ASP A 70 21.87 -27.65 6.19
CA ASP A 70 21.07 -28.74 5.64
C ASP A 70 19.78 -28.92 6.45
N TYR A 71 18.73 -28.19 6.11
CA TYR A 71 17.44 -28.35 6.76
C TYR A 71 16.83 -29.70 6.39
N GLY A 72 16.59 -30.53 7.41
CA GLY A 72 15.74 -31.71 7.25
C GLY A 72 14.35 -31.32 6.75
N LYS A 73 13.67 -32.22 6.03
CA LYS A 73 12.36 -31.96 5.38
C LYS A 73 11.30 -31.39 6.33
N ALA A 74 11.25 -31.87 7.57
CA ALA A 74 10.31 -31.36 8.58
C ALA A 74 10.65 -29.93 9.02
N CYS A 75 11.94 -29.59 9.11
CA CYS A 75 12.38 -28.25 9.46
C CYS A 75 12.06 -27.26 8.34
N MET A 76 12.32 -27.63 7.08
CA MET A 76 11.95 -26.80 5.92
C MET A 76 10.47 -26.44 5.93
N LEU A 77 9.59 -27.43 6.09
CA LEU A 77 8.14 -27.19 6.12
C LEU A 77 7.72 -26.28 7.27
N ARG A 78 8.27 -26.51 8.48
CA ARG A 78 8.00 -25.67 9.65
C ARG A 78 8.42 -24.22 9.40
N GLU A 79 9.61 -24.05 8.82
CA GLU A 79 10.18 -22.74 8.55
C GLU A 79 9.40 -22.00 7.48
N THR A 80 8.99 -22.68 6.41
CA THR A 80 8.08 -22.10 5.40
C THR A 80 6.78 -21.64 6.04
N ILE A 81 6.14 -22.47 6.88
CA ILE A 81 4.88 -22.12 7.54
C ILE A 81 5.07 -20.88 8.42
N ARG A 82 6.16 -20.83 9.19
CA ARG A 82 6.51 -19.68 10.04
C ARG A 82 6.69 -18.42 9.20
N LEU A 83 7.54 -18.47 8.18
CA LEU A 83 7.85 -17.32 7.33
C LEU A 83 6.63 -16.82 6.56
N VAL A 84 5.80 -17.71 6.02
CA VAL A 84 4.55 -17.34 5.35
C VAL A 84 3.60 -16.64 6.33
N GLY A 85 3.47 -17.13 7.57
CA GLY A 85 2.66 -16.47 8.60
C GLY A 85 3.17 -15.08 8.97
N GLU A 86 4.48 -14.92 9.07
CA GLU A 86 5.12 -13.62 9.33
C GLU A 86 4.93 -12.64 8.19
N LEU A 87 5.09 -13.09 6.94
CA LEU A 87 4.87 -12.25 5.75
C LEU A 87 3.41 -11.82 5.63
N ILE A 88 2.46 -12.72 5.90
CA ILE A 88 1.02 -12.36 5.94
C ILE A 88 0.78 -11.27 7.00
N SER A 89 1.34 -11.46 8.21
CA SER A 89 1.20 -10.48 9.30
C SER A 89 1.81 -9.12 8.94
N GLN A 90 2.97 -9.10 8.28
CA GLN A 90 3.61 -7.88 7.79
C GLN A 90 2.76 -7.18 6.73
N VAL A 91 2.23 -7.93 5.75
CA VAL A 91 1.32 -7.39 4.73
C VAL A 91 0.09 -6.77 5.37
N ASP A 92 -0.49 -7.41 6.39
CA ASP A 92 -1.66 -6.88 7.08
C ASP A 92 -1.34 -5.62 7.91
N SER A 93 -0.16 -5.54 8.54
CA SER A 93 0.31 -4.32 9.23
C SER A 93 0.50 -3.17 8.24
N LEU A 94 1.23 -3.42 7.14
CA LEU A 94 1.50 -2.42 6.11
C LEU A 94 0.23 -1.90 5.46
N LYS A 95 -0.77 -2.77 5.25
CA LYS A 95 -2.09 -2.33 4.77
C LYS A 95 -2.76 -1.37 5.76
N LYS A 96 -2.74 -1.69 7.06
CA LYS A 96 -3.31 -0.81 8.10
C LYS A 96 -2.59 0.53 8.15
N GLU A 97 -1.26 0.52 8.16
CA GLU A 97 -0.44 1.74 8.17
C GLU A 97 -0.69 2.58 6.93
N ASN A 98 -0.75 1.97 5.75
CA ASN A 98 -1.06 2.66 4.50
C ASN A 98 -2.46 3.30 4.55
N THR A 99 -3.47 2.59 5.05
CA THR A 99 -4.81 3.18 5.22
C THR A 99 -4.81 4.35 6.20
N ALA A 100 -4.05 4.26 7.29
CA ALA A 100 -3.92 5.34 8.26
C ALA A 100 -3.23 6.57 7.65
N LEU A 101 -2.07 6.39 7.02
CA LEU A 101 -1.33 7.45 6.33
C LEU A 101 -2.13 8.10 5.21
N THR A 102 -2.87 7.31 4.43
CA THR A 102 -3.75 7.83 3.37
C THR A 102 -4.87 8.68 3.96
N SER A 103 -5.47 8.24 5.07
CA SER A 103 -6.52 9.03 5.75
C SER A 103 -5.99 10.33 6.35
N GLU A 104 -4.80 10.30 6.94
CA GLU A 104 -4.14 11.47 7.51
C GLU A 104 -3.75 12.47 6.40
N SER A 105 -3.14 11.97 5.31
CA SER A 105 -2.82 12.80 4.14
C SER A 105 -4.06 13.44 3.53
N HIS A 106 -5.18 12.71 3.49
CA HIS A 106 -6.45 13.25 3.03
C HIS A 106 -6.97 14.37 3.96
N TYR A 107 -6.95 14.14 5.27
CA TYR A 107 -7.33 15.15 6.26
C TYR A 107 -6.47 16.42 6.16
N MET A 108 -5.14 16.26 6.10
CA MET A 108 -4.21 17.39 5.92
C MET A 108 -4.46 18.14 4.62
N SER A 109 -4.86 17.44 3.55
CA SER A 109 -5.18 18.08 2.28
C SER A 109 -6.40 18.98 2.38
N ILE A 110 -7.44 18.50 3.08
CA ILE A 110 -8.66 19.26 3.37
C ILE A 110 -8.33 20.49 4.22
N GLU A 111 -7.64 20.31 5.35
CA GLU A 111 -7.26 21.40 6.25
C GLU A 111 -6.42 22.47 5.53
N LYS A 112 -5.48 22.05 4.67
CA LYS A 112 -4.68 22.96 3.84
C LYS A 112 -5.55 23.74 2.85
N ASP A 113 -6.62 23.17 2.32
CA ASP A 113 -7.54 23.87 1.41
C ASP A 113 -8.46 24.83 2.19
N GLU A 114 -8.96 24.43 3.37
CA GLU A 114 -9.74 25.30 4.28
C GLU A 114 -8.93 26.54 4.71
N LEU A 115 -7.65 26.35 5.08
CA LEU A 115 -6.77 27.48 5.45
C LEU A 115 -6.51 28.43 4.27
N LYS A 116 -6.47 27.93 3.04
CA LYS A 116 -6.35 28.78 1.85
C LYS A 116 -7.62 29.59 1.63
N GLU A 117 -8.78 28.97 1.81
CA GLU A 117 -10.06 29.67 1.70
C GLU A 117 -10.17 30.78 2.76
N GLU A 118 -9.84 30.48 4.02
CA GLU A 118 -9.83 31.48 5.09
C GLU A 118 -8.83 32.61 4.80
N LYS A 119 -7.63 32.27 4.33
CA LYS A 119 -6.63 33.27 3.91
C LYS A 119 -7.21 34.21 2.84
N HIS A 120 -7.83 33.67 1.79
CA HIS A 120 -8.41 34.49 0.73
C HIS A 120 -9.58 35.35 1.22
N ALA A 121 -10.40 34.83 2.14
CA ALA A 121 -11.46 35.61 2.76
C ALA A 121 -10.90 36.79 3.57
N LEU A 122 -9.80 36.59 4.30
CA LEU A 122 -9.12 37.66 5.03
C LEU A 122 -8.47 38.69 4.10
N GLU A 123 -7.80 38.24 3.03
CA GLU A 123 -7.24 39.14 2.00
C GLU A 123 -8.32 40.03 1.38
N ALA A 124 -9.46 39.45 0.99
CA ALA A 124 -10.59 40.21 0.45
C ALA A 124 -11.17 41.21 1.45
N HIS A 125 -11.24 40.86 2.74
CA HIS A 125 -11.70 41.79 3.78
C HIS A 125 -10.71 42.94 4.00
N ILE A 126 -9.41 42.67 3.98
CA ILE A 126 -8.37 43.71 4.05
C ILE A 126 -8.48 44.66 2.85
N GLU A 127 -8.61 44.12 1.63
CA GLU A 127 -8.79 44.92 0.41
C GLU A 127 -10.04 45.79 0.48
N SER A 128 -11.16 45.25 0.97
CA SER A 128 -12.40 46.00 1.17
C SER A 128 -12.23 47.16 2.16
N LEU A 129 -11.58 46.93 3.30
CA LEU A 129 -11.34 47.97 4.30
C LEU A 129 -10.39 49.05 3.77
N GLN A 130 -9.36 48.66 3.02
CA GLN A 130 -8.45 49.61 2.39
C GLN A 130 -9.19 50.49 1.37
N ALA A 131 -10.08 49.90 0.57
CA ALA A 131 -10.91 50.65 -0.37
C ALA A 131 -11.84 51.65 0.34
N GLU A 132 -12.42 51.29 1.49
CA GLU A 132 -13.24 52.21 2.31
C GLU A 132 -12.40 53.37 2.86
N ILE A 133 -11.19 53.09 3.36
CA ILE A 133 -10.27 54.13 3.84
C ILE A 133 -9.91 55.08 2.70
N ASP A 134 -9.55 54.53 1.54
CA ASP A 134 -9.19 55.33 0.38
C ASP A 134 -10.37 56.19 -0.08
N GLU A 135 -11.58 55.63 -0.22
CA GLU A 135 -12.79 56.38 -0.57
C GLU A 135 -13.05 57.54 0.40
N LYS A 136 -12.91 57.29 1.71
CA LYS A 136 -13.08 58.32 2.74
C LYS A 136 -12.02 59.41 2.65
N MET A 137 -10.77 59.06 2.39
CA MET A 137 -9.68 60.02 2.19
C MET A 137 -9.88 60.88 0.94
N HIS A 138 -10.31 60.28 -0.18
CA HIS A 138 -10.67 61.02 -1.40
C HIS A 138 -11.87 61.95 -1.17
N SER A 139 -12.87 61.51 -0.40
CA SER A 139 -14.05 62.29 -0.02
C SER A 139 -13.71 63.46 0.92
N GLN A 140 -12.71 63.32 1.79
CA GLN A 140 -12.22 64.43 2.62
C GLN A 140 -11.39 65.43 1.82
N ASN A 141 -10.52 64.98 0.91
CA ASN A 141 -9.75 65.88 0.05
C ASN A 141 -10.64 66.71 -0.88
N THR A 142 -11.72 66.13 -1.42
CA THR A 142 -12.70 66.87 -2.24
C THR A 142 -13.50 67.89 -1.40
N ASN A 143 -13.89 67.55 -0.16
CA ASN A 143 -14.53 68.52 0.75
C ASN A 143 -13.62 69.72 1.10
N ILE A 144 -12.30 69.52 1.27
CA ILE A 144 -11.36 70.63 1.48
C ILE A 144 -11.25 71.51 0.22
N HIS A 145 -11.25 70.92 -0.97
CA HIS A 145 -11.23 71.68 -2.22
C HIS A 145 -12.46 72.60 -2.37
N TYR A 146 -13.66 72.20 -1.91
CA TYR A 146 -14.85 73.05 -1.97
C TYR A 146 -14.83 74.25 -1.01
N CYS A 147 -13.91 74.31 -0.03
CA CYS A 147 -13.79 75.43 0.90
C CYS A 147 -12.80 76.52 0.44
N HIS A 148 -11.93 76.23 -0.53
CA HIS A 148 -10.91 77.18 -1.03
C HIS A 148 -11.33 77.97 -2.28
N GLN A 149 -12.60 77.90 -2.68
CA GLN A 149 -13.14 78.69 -3.80
C GLN A 149 -14.28 79.61 -3.35
N ALA A 150 -14.09 80.29 -2.22
CA ALA A 150 -14.87 81.48 -1.86
C ALA A 150 -14.10 82.73 -2.33
N PRO A 151 -14.76 83.72 -2.98
CA PRO A 151 -14.08 84.92 -3.43
C PRO A 151 -13.65 85.79 -2.25
N ASP A 152 -12.42 86.30 -2.42
CA ASP A 152 -11.62 87.18 -1.57
C ASP A 152 -12.39 88.32 -0.90
N ILE A 153 -12.30 88.41 0.43
CA ILE A 153 -12.51 89.66 1.18
C ILE A 153 -11.51 89.72 2.35
N THR A 154 -10.35 90.34 2.08
CA THR A 154 -9.48 91.15 2.97
C THR A 154 -9.56 90.98 4.50
N SER A 155 -8.39 90.69 5.10
CA SER A 155 -7.73 91.33 6.28
C SER A 155 -7.20 90.40 7.39
N LEU A 156 -5.98 90.73 7.84
CA LEU A 156 -5.04 90.19 8.86
C LEU A 156 -5.61 90.13 10.32
N PRO A 157 -4.86 89.71 11.39
CA PRO A 157 -3.50 89.12 11.50
C PRO A 157 -3.37 87.85 12.39
N ASP A 158 -2.15 87.29 12.37
CA ASP A 158 -1.41 86.43 13.33
C ASP A 158 -2.12 85.82 14.55
N ASP A 159 -1.96 84.50 14.71
CA ASP A 159 -1.53 83.93 16.00
C ASP A 159 -0.79 82.59 15.85
N ASN A 160 0.32 82.53 16.57
CA ASN A 160 1.31 81.47 16.70
C ASN A 160 0.74 80.24 17.43
N LEU A 161 0.84 79.04 16.84
CA LEU A 161 0.84 77.80 17.63
C LEU A 161 1.70 76.71 16.99
N THR A 162 2.80 76.43 17.68
CA THR A 162 3.67 75.27 17.49
C THR A 162 2.87 73.97 17.68
N SER A 163 2.74 73.15 16.62
CA SER A 163 2.35 71.75 16.78
C SER A 163 3.56 70.86 16.47
N SER A 164 4.07 70.27 17.55
CA SER A 164 5.13 69.28 17.59
C SER A 164 4.89 68.15 16.58
N THR A 165 5.79 68.00 15.61
CA THR A 165 5.86 66.79 14.78
C THR A 165 6.63 65.73 15.55
N ALA A 166 5.91 64.73 16.09
CA ALA A 166 6.52 63.56 16.69
C ALA A 166 7.22 62.72 15.62
N ALA A 167 8.48 62.38 15.84
CA ALA A 167 9.26 61.53 14.94
C ALA A 167 8.68 60.10 14.93
N VAL A 168 8.29 59.62 13.75
CA VAL A 168 7.89 58.22 13.52
C VAL A 168 9.16 57.39 13.37
N LEU A 169 9.37 56.44 14.28
CA LEU A 169 10.49 55.51 14.23
C LEU A 169 10.05 54.27 13.43
N VAL A 170 10.45 54.20 12.17
CA VAL A 170 10.22 53.01 11.33
C VAL A 170 11.26 51.96 11.71
N VAL A 171 10.83 50.89 12.37
CA VAL A 171 11.66 49.70 12.63
C VAL A 171 11.52 48.77 11.42
N PRO A 172 12.61 48.44 10.70
CA PRO A 172 12.55 47.44 9.65
C PRO A 172 12.30 46.06 10.25
N LEU A 173 11.26 45.36 9.79
CA LEU A 173 11.11 43.93 10.06
C LEU A 173 12.12 43.18 9.19
N LEU A 174 12.99 42.40 9.84
CA LEU A 174 13.84 41.44 9.14
C LEU A 174 12.93 40.38 8.51
N ASN A 175 13.00 40.29 7.19
CA ASN A 175 12.28 39.32 6.40
C ASN A 175 13.07 37.99 6.45
N ASP A 176 12.77 37.14 7.44
CA ASP A 176 13.30 35.78 7.53
C ASP A 176 12.61 34.89 6.49
N ASN A 177 12.90 35.14 5.22
CA ASN A 177 12.61 34.20 4.15
C ASN A 177 13.84 33.31 3.96
N SER A 178 14.07 32.39 4.89
CA SER A 178 15.00 31.29 4.67
C SER A 178 14.34 30.33 3.66
N GLY A 179 14.97 30.24 2.49
CA GLY A 179 14.53 29.41 1.38
C GLY A 179 14.34 27.96 1.80
N VAL A 180 13.13 27.47 1.61
CA VAL A 180 12.88 26.05 1.40
C VAL A 180 12.77 25.87 -0.11
N GLU A 181 13.91 25.74 -0.78
CA GLU A 181 13.93 25.20 -2.15
C GLU A 181 13.52 23.73 -2.05
N ARG A 182 12.24 23.45 -2.34
CA ARG A 182 11.77 22.11 -2.66
C ARG A 182 12.23 21.79 -4.08
N GLU A 183 13.26 20.96 -4.18
CA GLU A 183 13.62 20.22 -5.39
C GLU A 183 12.48 19.23 -5.68
N GLU A 184 11.64 19.55 -6.67
CA GLU A 184 10.60 18.66 -7.17
C GLU A 184 10.80 18.43 -8.69
N ALA A 185 10.80 17.14 -9.04
CA ALA A 185 10.50 16.56 -10.35
C ALA A 185 11.58 16.59 -11.44
N ALA A 186 12.33 15.48 -11.50
CA ALA A 186 12.62 14.80 -12.76
C ALA A 186 12.32 13.30 -12.64
N HIS A 187 11.04 12.94 -12.77
CA HIS A 187 10.63 11.61 -13.22
C HIS A 187 9.42 11.76 -14.15
N ASN A 188 9.72 11.90 -15.44
CA ASN A 188 8.80 11.58 -16.53
C ASN A 188 9.56 10.73 -17.55
N LEU A 189 8.97 9.56 -17.84
CA LEU A 189 9.38 8.42 -18.67
C LEU A 189 10.41 7.43 -18.10
#